data_AF-A0A1R3V6Q6-F1
#
_entry.id   AF-A0A1R3V6Q6-F1
#
_cell.length_a   1.000
_cell.length_b   1.000
_cell.length_c   1.000
_cell.angle_alpha   90.00
_cell.angle_beta   90.00
_cell.angle_gamma   90.00
#
_symmetry.space_group_name_H-M   'P 1'
#
loop_
_entity.id
_entity.type
_entity.pdbx_description
1 polymer ?
#
loop_
_entity_poly.entity_id
_entity_poly.type
_entity_poly.pdbx_seq_one_letter_code
_entity_poly.pdbx_strand_id
1 'polypeptide(L)'
;MGSLGPIRLTNALVDHLATRQNAVIVNVSSGLAFVPLSGTPTYNATKAAIHSYTVSLREQLRGKVEVIELSPPAVRTELTPGQSTRDEYMPLDALVDEAMALFSREPTPKEILVERVGFLRWAERDGRFDQAVEMLNAH
;
A
#
# COMPACT_ATOMS: atom_id res chain seq x y z
N MET A 1 -10.15 8.68 10.01
CA MET A 1 -11.43 8.09 9.52
C MET A 1 -11.24 7.05 8.41
N GLY A 2 -10.15 7.07 7.63
CA GLY A 2 -10.00 6.18 6.46
C GLY A 2 -9.70 4.70 6.73
N SER A 3 -9.25 4.30 7.92
CA SER A 3 -8.90 2.89 8.21
C SER A 3 -10.08 2.00 8.62
N LEU A 4 -11.17 2.59 9.13
CA LEU A 4 -12.32 1.81 9.63
C LEU A 4 -13.09 1.09 8.52
N GLY A 5 -13.09 1.62 7.30
CA GLY A 5 -13.77 1.01 6.16
C GLY A 5 -13.23 -0.39 5.85
N PRO A 6 -11.93 -0.52 5.52
CA PRO A 6 -11.29 -1.82 5.29
C PRO A 6 -11.43 -2.81 6.45
N ILE A 7 -11.30 -2.33 7.70
CA ILE A 7 -11.44 -3.18 8.89
C ILE A 7 -12.86 -3.74 9.01
N ARG A 8 -13.89 -2.88 8.90
CA ARG A 8 -15.28 -3.30 9.03
C ARG A 8 -15.70 -4.23 7.89
N LEU A 9 -15.27 -3.94 6.66
CA LEU A 9 -15.53 -4.79 5.51
C LEU A 9 -14.89 -6.17 5.67
N THR A 10 -13.62 -6.20 6.09
CA THR A 10 -12.91 -7.45 6.37
C THR A 10 -13.62 -8.24 7.44
N ASN A 11 -13.94 -7.64 8.59
CA ASN A 11 -14.62 -8.32 9.69
C ASN A 11 -15.99 -8.88 9.28
N ALA A 12 -16.72 -8.20 8.38
CA ALA A 12 -18.01 -8.66 7.89
C ALA A 12 -17.92 -9.84 6.91
N LEU A 13 -16.78 -9.99 6.21
CA LEU A 13 -16.62 -10.97 5.13
C LEU A 13 -15.66 -12.12 5.46
N VAL A 14 -14.81 -11.98 6.48
CA VAL A 14 -13.68 -12.88 6.73
C VAL A 14 -14.12 -14.33 6.98
N ASP A 15 -15.20 -14.54 7.72
CA ASP A 15 -15.72 -15.89 7.98
C ASP A 15 -16.20 -16.56 6.69
N HIS A 16 -16.84 -15.79 5.80
CA HIS A 16 -17.24 -16.30 4.49
C HIS A 16 -16.01 -16.59 3.62
N LEU A 17 -15.06 -15.68 3.55
CA LEU A 17 -13.84 -15.83 2.75
C LEU A 17 -13.02 -17.06 3.19
N ALA A 18 -12.95 -17.35 4.48
CA ALA A 18 -12.27 -18.52 5.02
C ALA A 18 -12.89 -19.86 4.59
N THR A 19 -14.12 -19.86 4.03
CA THR A 19 -14.76 -21.05 3.45
C THR A 19 -14.48 -21.24 1.95
N ARG A 20 -13.87 -20.25 1.29
CA ARG A 20 -13.62 -20.27 -0.16
C ARG A 20 -12.21 -20.76 -0.45
N GLN A 21 -12.07 -21.54 -1.52
CA GLN A 21 -10.75 -21.89 -2.04
C GLN A 21 -10.09 -20.64 -2.64
N ASN A 22 -8.80 -20.45 -2.37
CA ASN A 22 -7.99 -19.35 -2.92
C ASN A 22 -8.56 -17.94 -2.62
N ALA A 23 -9.16 -17.74 -1.44
CA ALA A 23 -9.62 -16.42 -1.04
C ALA A 23 -8.46 -15.46 -0.79
N VAL A 24 -8.58 -14.23 -1.29
CA VAL A 24 -7.57 -13.18 -1.16
C VAL A 24 -8.20 -11.88 -0.67
N ILE A 25 -7.54 -11.22 0.27
CA ILE A 25 -7.81 -9.84 0.68
C ILE A 25 -6.61 -8.99 0.26
N VAL A 26 -6.88 -7.95 -0.54
CA VAL A 26 -5.86 -6.97 -0.94
C VAL A 26 -6.18 -5.63 -0.29
N ASN A 27 -5.29 -5.18 0.59
CA ASN A 27 -5.38 -3.84 1.18
C ASN A 27 -4.44 -2.88 0.43
N VAL A 28 -4.93 -1.69 0.12
CA VAL A 28 -4.14 -0.66 -0.57
C VAL A 28 -3.60 0.36 0.44
N SER A 29 -2.29 0.33 0.67
CA SER A 29 -1.57 1.30 1.50
C SER A 29 -1.04 2.46 0.63
N SER A 30 0.21 2.88 0.83
CA SER A 30 0.95 3.90 0.09
C SER A 30 2.41 3.90 0.55
N GLY A 31 3.33 4.41 -0.27
CA GLY A 31 4.68 4.76 0.20
C GLY A 31 4.68 5.69 1.43
N LEU A 32 3.64 6.51 1.59
CA LEU A 32 3.44 7.39 2.75
C LEU A 32 3.06 6.64 4.05
N ALA A 33 2.82 5.33 3.97
CA ALA A 33 2.76 4.47 5.15
C ALA A 33 4.13 4.30 5.82
N PHE A 34 5.21 4.48 5.05
CA PHE A 34 6.59 4.23 5.49
C PHE A 34 7.37 5.52 5.70
N VAL A 35 7.22 6.53 4.83
CA VAL A 35 7.91 7.81 4.95
C VAL A 35 6.89 8.96 4.88
N PRO A 36 6.72 9.77 5.93
CA PRO A 36 5.66 10.77 5.99
C PRO A 36 5.93 12.01 5.13
N LEU A 37 4.91 12.43 4.36
CA LEU A 37 4.82 13.76 3.76
C LEU A 37 4.15 14.72 4.75
N SER A 38 4.83 15.78 5.16
CA SER A 38 4.43 16.71 6.23
C SER A 38 3.07 17.38 5.98
N GLY A 39 2.72 17.65 4.72
CA GLY A 39 1.43 18.24 4.33
C GLY A 39 0.21 17.32 4.50
N THR A 40 0.39 16.03 4.76
CA THR A 40 -0.69 15.04 4.78
C THR A 40 -0.70 14.11 6.00
N PRO A 41 -0.57 14.63 7.25
CA PRO A 41 -0.29 13.81 8.42
C PRO A 41 -1.36 12.74 8.71
N THR A 42 -2.65 13.09 8.56
CA THR A 42 -3.77 12.15 8.77
C THR A 42 -3.81 11.04 7.72
N TYR A 43 -3.42 11.35 6.48
CA TYR A 43 -3.31 10.35 5.40
C TYR A 43 -2.18 9.37 5.71
N ASN A 44 -0.99 9.89 6.07
CA ASN A 44 0.18 9.08 6.42
C ASN A 44 -0.17 8.12 7.56
N ALA A 45 -0.75 8.63 8.66
CA ALA A 45 -1.17 7.82 9.79
C ALA A 45 -2.20 6.75 9.40
N THR A 46 -3.15 7.08 8.52
CA THR A 46 -4.14 6.11 8.02
C THR A 46 -3.45 5.00 7.22
N LYS A 47 -2.50 5.34 6.35
CA LYS A 47 -1.79 4.36 5.51
C LYS A 47 -0.83 3.49 6.32
N ALA A 48 -0.14 4.05 7.32
CA ALA A 48 0.65 3.30 8.29
C ALA A 48 -0.22 2.33 9.11
N ALA A 49 -1.43 2.76 9.52
CA ALA A 49 -2.38 1.87 10.19
C ALA A 49 -2.83 0.71 9.28
N ILE A 50 -3.07 0.95 7.99
CA ILE A 50 -3.40 -0.11 7.02
C ILE A 50 -2.22 -1.07 6.82
N HIS A 51 -0.98 -0.59 6.75
CA HIS A 51 0.21 -1.44 6.68
C HIS A 51 0.27 -2.39 7.89
N SER A 52 0.25 -1.82 9.11
CA SER A 52 0.29 -2.59 10.35
C SER A 52 -0.89 -3.57 10.49
N TYR A 53 -2.10 -3.14 10.13
CA TYR A 53 -3.28 -4.00 10.10
C TYR A 53 -3.11 -5.17 9.12
N THR A 54 -2.58 -4.92 7.92
CA THR A 54 -2.39 -5.94 6.89
C THR A 54 -1.36 -6.98 7.31
N VAL A 55 -0.24 -6.55 7.93
CA VAL A 55 0.76 -7.46 8.51
C VAL A 55 0.12 -8.36 9.58
N SER A 56 -0.63 -7.77 10.51
CA SER A 56 -1.28 -8.51 11.60
C SER A 56 -2.36 -9.47 11.09
N LEU A 57 -3.20 -9.02 10.16
CA LEU A 57 -4.28 -9.81 9.58
C LEU A 57 -3.74 -11.01 8.80
N ARG A 58 -2.63 -10.84 8.08
CA ARG A 58 -1.95 -11.93 7.35
C ARG A 58 -1.55 -13.07 8.29
N GLU A 59 -1.08 -12.75 9.49
CA GLU A 59 -0.74 -13.75 10.50
C GLU A 59 -1.98 -14.42 11.08
N GLN A 60 -3.03 -13.65 11.37
CA GLN A 60 -4.30 -14.18 11.90
C GLN A 60 -5.02 -15.12 10.91
N LEU A 61 -4.90 -14.87 9.60
CA LEU A 61 -5.57 -15.62 8.54
C LEU A 61 -4.68 -16.64 7.83
N ARG A 62 -3.48 -16.89 8.36
CA ARG A 62 -2.51 -17.84 7.80
C ARG A 62 -3.17 -19.20 7.53
N GLY A 63 -3.04 -19.67 6.28
CA GLY A 63 -3.60 -20.95 5.83
C GLY A 63 -5.11 -20.96 5.57
N LYS A 64 -5.80 -19.82 5.71
CA LYS A 64 -7.24 -19.68 5.45
C LYS A 64 -7.54 -18.70 4.32
N VAL A 65 -6.99 -17.49 4.41
CA VAL A 65 -7.18 -16.41 3.43
C VAL A 65 -5.82 -15.76 3.17
N GLU A 66 -5.46 -15.59 1.91
CA GLU A 66 -4.26 -14.86 1.54
C GLU A 66 -4.47 -13.36 1.77
N VAL A 67 -3.51 -12.69 2.39
CA VAL A 67 -3.59 -11.26 2.68
C VAL A 67 -2.38 -10.56 2.07
N ILE A 68 -2.66 -9.69 1.11
CA ILE A 68 -1.67 -8.98 0.29
C ILE A 68 -1.80 -7.48 0.54
N GLU A 69 -0.66 -6.80 0.60
CA GLU A 69 -0.60 -5.34 0.60
C GLU A 69 -0.21 -4.82 -0.78
N LEU A 70 -0.96 -3.89 -1.35
CA LEU A 70 -0.53 -3.11 -2.51
C LEU A 70 -0.10 -1.72 -2.03
N SER A 71 1.17 -1.37 -2.23
CA SER A 71 1.69 -0.05 -1.85
C SER A 71 2.11 0.76 -3.07
N PRO A 72 1.28 1.72 -3.51
CA PRO A 72 1.62 2.56 -4.65
C PRO A 72 2.55 3.74 -4.25
N PRO A 73 3.36 4.25 -5.20
CA PRO A 73 4.06 5.52 -5.08
C PRO A 73 3.07 6.68 -5.33
N ALA A 74 3.58 7.88 -5.63
CA ALA A 74 2.76 8.96 -6.16
C ALA A 74 2.34 8.66 -7.61
N VAL A 75 1.04 8.78 -7.90
CA VAL A 75 0.41 8.35 -9.17
C VAL A 75 -0.35 9.51 -9.78
N ARG A 76 -0.30 9.68 -11.10
CA ARG A 76 -1.09 10.67 -11.84
C ARG A 76 -2.56 10.26 -11.85
N THR A 77 -3.36 10.84 -10.96
CA THR A 77 -4.79 10.60 -10.86
C THR A 77 -5.53 11.89 -10.58
N GLU A 78 -6.82 11.95 -10.90
CA GLU A 78 -7.69 13.08 -10.56
C GLU A 78 -8.18 13.04 -9.09
N LEU A 79 -7.73 12.07 -8.29
CA LEU A 79 -8.18 11.92 -6.90
C LEU A 79 -7.79 13.13 -6.04
N THR A 80 -6.68 13.79 -6.38
CA THR A 80 -6.27 15.07 -5.78
C THR A 80 -6.16 16.09 -6.92
N PRO A 81 -6.84 17.25 -6.82
CA PRO A 81 -6.83 18.25 -7.89
C PRO A 81 -5.40 18.64 -8.31
N GLY A 82 -5.12 18.60 -9.61
CA GLY A 82 -3.81 18.96 -10.18
C GLY A 82 -2.74 17.86 -10.10
N GLN A 83 -3.05 16.69 -9.52
CA GLN A 83 -2.10 15.58 -9.42
C GLN A 83 -1.90 14.82 -10.74
N SER A 84 -2.88 14.83 -11.63
CA SER A 84 -2.83 14.16 -12.93
C SER A 84 -1.83 14.79 -13.91
N THR A 85 -1.50 16.08 -13.74
CA THR A 85 -0.57 16.82 -14.61
C THR A 85 0.86 16.86 -14.07
N ARG A 86 1.15 16.17 -12.95
CA ARG A 86 2.50 16.13 -12.35
C ARG A 86 3.37 15.10 -13.06
N ASP A 87 4.29 15.56 -13.90
CA ASP A 87 5.12 14.68 -14.71
C ASP A 87 6.08 13.79 -13.90
N GLU A 88 6.42 14.21 -12.68
CA GLU A 88 7.22 13.43 -11.75
C GLU A 88 6.47 12.18 -11.21
N TYR A 89 5.13 12.13 -11.30
CA TYR A 89 4.33 11.02 -10.78
C TYR A 89 4.21 9.88 -11.79
N MET A 90 4.00 8.67 -11.28
CA MET A 90 3.83 7.47 -12.11
C MET A 90 2.48 7.54 -12.85
N PRO A 91 2.43 7.27 -14.17
CA PRO A 91 1.16 7.10 -14.88
C PRO A 91 0.33 5.95 -14.29
N LEU A 92 -1.00 6.10 -14.26
CA LEU A 92 -1.90 5.09 -13.70
C LEU A 92 -1.80 3.74 -14.43
N ASP A 93 -1.77 3.75 -15.76
CA ASP A 93 -1.68 2.52 -16.55
C ASP A 93 -0.38 1.76 -16.26
N ALA A 94 0.73 2.49 -16.12
CA ALA A 94 2.01 1.89 -15.74
C ALA A 94 1.98 1.25 -14.34
N LEU A 95 1.28 1.88 -13.37
CA LEU A 95 1.07 1.28 -12.05
C LEU A 95 0.28 -0.02 -12.17
N VAL A 96 -0.80 -0.01 -12.94
CA VAL A 96 -1.67 -1.18 -13.12
C VAL A 96 -0.90 -2.32 -13.78
N ASP A 97 -0.19 -2.05 -14.88
CA ASP A 97 0.59 -3.05 -15.60
C ASP A 97 1.64 -3.73 -14.69
N GLU A 98 2.41 -2.92 -13.96
CA GLU A 98 3.43 -3.44 -13.06
C GLU A 98 2.82 -4.19 -11.87
N ALA A 99 1.74 -3.67 -11.26
CA ALA A 99 1.05 -4.35 -10.17
C ALA A 99 0.48 -5.71 -10.61
N MET A 100 -0.16 -5.78 -11.79
CA MET A 100 -0.68 -7.03 -12.34
C MET A 100 0.43 -8.05 -12.63
N ALA A 101 1.56 -7.60 -13.18
CA ALA A 101 2.73 -8.46 -13.39
C ALA A 101 3.28 -9.03 -12.07
N LEU A 102 3.25 -8.24 -10.99
CA LEU A 102 3.64 -8.68 -9.64
C LEU A 102 2.64 -9.67 -9.03
N PHE A 103 1.33 -9.45 -9.22
CA PHE A 103 0.28 -10.37 -8.77
C PHE A 103 0.36 -11.74 -9.45
N SER A 104 0.88 -11.82 -10.68
CA SER A 104 1.02 -13.08 -11.43
C SER A 104 2.26 -13.90 -11.07
N ARG A 105 3.10 -13.47 -10.12
CA ARG A 105 4.28 -14.23 -9.68
C ARG A 105 3.87 -15.41 -8.79
N GLU A 106 4.63 -16.50 -8.85
CA GLU A 106 4.41 -17.68 -7.99
C GLU A 106 5.67 -18.00 -7.15
N PRO A 107 5.60 -17.95 -5.80
CA PRO A 107 4.45 -17.51 -5.00
C PRO A 107 4.18 -16.00 -5.13
N THR A 108 2.92 -15.60 -5.00
CA THR A 108 2.52 -14.19 -5.02
C THR A 108 3.21 -13.44 -3.87
N PRO A 109 3.80 -12.26 -4.11
CA PRO A 109 4.42 -11.48 -3.05
C PRO A 109 3.39 -11.01 -2.01
N LYS A 110 3.78 -11.06 -0.74
CA LYS A 110 2.97 -10.51 0.37
C LYS A 110 2.75 -9.00 0.27
N GLU A 111 3.68 -8.32 -0.38
CA GLU A 111 3.63 -6.89 -0.69
C GLU A 111 3.85 -6.72 -2.19
N ILE A 112 2.87 -6.15 -2.87
CA ILE A 112 2.96 -5.71 -4.26
C ILE A 112 3.53 -4.29 -4.24
N LEU A 113 4.83 -4.24 -4.53
CA LEU A 113 5.64 -3.03 -4.50
C LEU A 113 6.14 -2.78 -5.91
N VAL A 114 5.58 -1.79 -6.59
CA VAL A 114 6.17 -1.30 -7.83
C VAL A 114 7.51 -0.64 -7.54
N GLU A 115 8.45 -0.69 -8.48
CA GLU A 115 9.85 -0.28 -8.27
C GLU A 115 9.96 1.11 -7.65
N ARG A 116 9.14 2.06 -8.13
CA ARG A 116 9.12 3.46 -7.68
C ARG A 116 8.75 3.67 -6.21
N VAL A 117 8.05 2.73 -5.56
CA VAL A 117 7.74 2.85 -4.11
C VAL A 117 8.91 2.41 -3.23
N GLY A 118 9.90 1.71 -3.80
CA GLY A 118 11.02 1.09 -3.07
C GLY A 118 11.83 2.08 -2.23
N PHE A 119 12.08 3.29 -2.74
CA PHE A 119 12.79 4.34 -2.01
C PHE A 119 12.14 4.64 -0.64
N LEU A 120 10.80 4.68 -0.61
CA LEU A 120 10.03 4.93 0.61
C LEU A 120 9.88 3.66 1.45
N ARG A 121 9.52 2.54 0.82
CA ARG A 121 9.29 1.25 1.52
C ARG A 121 10.50 0.78 2.31
N TRP A 122 11.71 0.99 1.79
CA TRP A 122 12.95 0.47 2.36
C TRP A 122 13.76 1.53 3.12
N ALA A 123 13.25 2.76 3.29
CA ALA A 123 14.00 3.84 3.93
C ALA A 123 14.50 3.50 5.34
N GLU A 124 13.65 2.92 6.20
CA GLU A 124 14.07 2.47 7.55
C GLU A 124 15.05 1.31 7.48
N ARG A 125 14.76 0.30 6.63
CA ARG A 125 15.61 -0.89 6.45
C ARG A 125 17.04 -0.51 6.05
N ASP A 126 17.17 0.49 5.20
CA ASP A 126 18.45 0.92 4.65
C ASP A 126 19.13 2.01 5.50
N GLY A 127 18.54 2.42 6.63
CA GLY A 127 19.09 3.48 7.49
C GLY A 127 19.04 4.88 6.87
N ARG A 128 18.12 5.13 5.92
CA ARG A 128 17.96 6.40 5.18
C ARG A 128 16.64 7.10 5.50
N PHE A 129 15.99 6.77 6.62
CA PHE A 129 14.66 7.30 6.94
C PHE A 129 14.64 8.83 6.98
N ASP A 130 15.51 9.45 7.77
CA ASP A 130 15.55 10.91 7.91
C ASP A 130 15.84 11.62 6.57
N GLN A 131 16.79 11.09 5.80
CA GLN A 131 17.08 11.57 4.45
C GLN A 131 15.85 11.47 3.53
N ALA A 132 15.12 10.36 3.58
CA ALA A 132 13.92 10.17 2.77
C ALA A 132 12.81 11.15 3.18
N VAL A 133 12.66 11.43 4.48
CA VAL A 133 11.73 12.46 4.98
C VAL A 133 12.14 13.83 4.44
N GLU A 134 13.41 14.22 4.56
CA GLU A 134 13.89 15.51 4.03
C GLU A 134 13.64 15.64 2.52
N MET A 135 14.04 14.63 1.74
CA MET A 135 13.86 14.64 0.28
C MET A 135 12.38 14.71 -0.13
N LEU A 136 11.51 13.98 0.56
CA LEU A 136 10.06 13.97 0.28
C LEU A 136 9.41 15.33 0.59
N ASN A 137 9.99 16.10 1.51
CA ASN A 137 9.45 17.38 1.99
C ASN A 137 10.19 18.62 1.47
N ALA A 138 11.09 18.46 0.50
CA ALA A 138 11.94 19.54 -0.01
C ALA A 138 11.23 20.58 -0.91
N HIS A 139 9.90 20.49 -1.07
CA HIS A 139 9.09 21.30 -1.99
C HIS A 139 7.75 21.71 -1.38
#